data_AF-A0A349PVK8-F1
#
_entry.id   AF-A0A349PVK8-F1
#
_cell.length_a   1.000
_cell.length_b   1.000
_cell.length_c   1.000
_cell.angle_alpha   90.00
_cell.angle_beta   90.00
_cell.angle_gamma   90.00
#
_symmetry.space_group_name_H-M   'P 1'
#
loop_
_entity.id
_entity.type
_entity.pdbx_description
1 polymer ?
#
loop_
_entity_poly.entity_id
_entity_poly.type
_entity_poly.pdbx_seq_one_letter_code
_entity_poly.pdbx_strand_id
1 'polypeptide(L)'
;MYNRYLRNDDGVYTRMPMQDAPRGEPPRDNRPPPPPPSGGNAPSPRPPQGGAPPPPPISQEASQFFSRILDKLPLKGVDTADILLLLILFFLFEEKADDELLVALGLLLIL
;
A
#
# COMPACT_ATOMS: atom_id res chain seq x y z
N MET A 1 -6.50 -17.96 -26.56
CA MET A 1 -5.14 -17.41 -26.72
C MET A 1 -5.10 -16.06 -26.04
N TYR A 2 -4.16 -15.81 -25.13
CA TYR A 2 -4.00 -14.51 -24.49
C TYR A 2 -2.64 -13.91 -24.85
N ASN A 3 -2.58 -12.58 -24.96
CA ASN A 3 -1.33 -11.87 -25.24
C ASN A 3 -0.44 -11.87 -24.00
N ARG A 4 0.81 -12.32 -24.17
CA ARG A 4 1.84 -12.28 -23.12
C ARG A 4 2.65 -11.00 -23.29
N TYR A 5 2.88 -10.30 -22.18
CA TYR A 5 3.69 -9.09 -22.14
C TYR A 5 4.85 -9.29 -21.17
N LEU A 6 6.02 -8.77 -21.53
CA LEU A 6 7.19 -8.74 -20.66
C LEU A 6 7.46 -7.29 -20.25
N ARG A 7 7.78 -7.08 -18.98
CA ARG A 7 8.20 -5.78 -18.46
C ARG A 7 9.71 -5.67 -18.59
N ASN A 8 10.18 -4.65 -19.30
CA ASN A 8 11.61 -4.34 -19.39
C ASN A 8 12.06 -3.53 -18.15
N ASP A 9 13.37 -3.35 -17.97
CA ASP A 9 13.94 -2.65 -16.82
C ASP A 9 13.51 -1.17 -16.74
N ASP A 10 13.20 -0.55 -17.88
CA ASP A 10 12.62 0.79 -17.99
C ASP A 10 11.11 0.84 -17.64
N GLY A 11 10.54 -0.29 -17.20
CA GLY A 11 9.13 -0.42 -16.82
C GLY A 11 8.14 -0.50 -17.99
N VAL A 12 8.61 -0.44 -19.23
CA VAL A 12 7.80 -0.55 -20.45
C VAL A 12 7.42 -2.00 -20.70
N TYR A 13 6.15 -2.24 -21.04
CA TYR A 13 5.66 -3.56 -21.41
C TYR A 13 5.74 -3.78 -22.93
N THR A 14 6.53 -4.76 -23.34
CA THR A 14 6.59 -5.18 -24.75
C THR A 14 5.79 -6.47 -24.92
N ARG A 15 4.94 -6.51 -25.95
CA ARG A 15 4.19 -7.73 -26.29
C ARG A 15 5.20 -8.78 -26.75
N MET A 16 5.24 -9.93 -26.08
CA MET A 16 6.00 -11.05 -26.58
C MET A 16 5.35 -11.51 -27.88
N PRO A 17 6.13 -11.66 -28.97
CA PRO A 17 5.61 -12.30 -30.16
C PRO A 17 5.11 -13.69 -29.74
N MET A 18 3.84 -13.98 -30.02
CA MET A 18 3.32 -15.32 -29.84
C MET A 18 4.11 -16.20 -30.78
N GLN A 19 4.87 -17.16 -30.23
CA GLN A 19 5.36 -18.26 -31.04
C GLN A 19 4.11 -19.09 -31.34
N ASP A 20 3.50 -18.85 -32.50
CA ASP A 20 2.44 -19.67 -33.03
C ASP A 20 2.94 -21.11 -33.01
N ALA A 21 2.47 -21.90 -32.05
CA ALA A 21 2.66 -23.34 -32.06
C ALA A 21 1.81 -23.87 -33.22
N PRO A 22 2.40 -24.38 -34.31
CA PRO A 22 1.63 -24.97 -35.37
C PRO A 22 1.08 -26.30 -34.85
N ARG A 23 -0.24 -26.44 -34.96
CA ARG A 23 -0.93 -27.72 -34.91
C ARG A 23 -0.35 -28.63 -36.02
N GLY A 24 0.61 -29.49 -35.67
CA GLY A 24 1.16 -30.54 -36.54
C GLY A 24 2.07 -30.05 -37.68
N GLU A 25 3.30 -30.55 -37.75
CA GLU A 25 4.22 -30.35 -38.89
C GLU A 25 3.74 -31.07 -40.17
N PRO A 26 4.13 -30.58 -41.36
CA PRO A 26 5.09 -31.31 -42.20
C PRO A 26 6.16 -30.38 -42.86
N PRO A 27 7.13 -30.89 -43.67
CA PRO A 27 8.55 -30.51 -43.57
C PRO A 27 9.02 -29.32 -44.45
N ARG A 28 10.06 -28.65 -43.93
CA ARG A 28 11.13 -27.84 -44.57
C ARG A 28 10.74 -26.78 -45.62
N ASP A 29 11.05 -25.52 -45.29
CA ASP A 29 11.58 -24.54 -46.27
C ASP A 29 12.37 -23.43 -45.56
N ASN A 30 13.61 -23.19 -46.02
CA ASN A 30 14.55 -22.18 -45.53
C ASN A 30 14.05 -20.74 -45.78
N ARG A 31 13.07 -20.25 -45.02
CA ARG A 31 12.74 -18.81 -45.02
C ARG A 31 13.52 -18.07 -43.92
N PRO A 32 14.19 -16.96 -44.23
CA PRO A 32 14.77 -16.10 -43.21
C PRO A 32 13.65 -15.62 -42.27
N PRO A 33 13.94 -15.42 -40.96
CA PRO A 33 12.95 -14.95 -40.01
C PRO A 33 12.38 -13.59 -40.47
N PRO A 34 11.08 -13.33 -40.28
CA PRO A 34 10.51 -12.03 -40.63
C PRO A 34 11.24 -10.92 -39.84
N PRO A 35 11.49 -9.76 -40.46
CA PRO A 35 12.11 -8.64 -39.78
C PRO A 35 11.23 -8.22 -38.58
N PRO A 36 11.84 -7.72 -37.48
CA PRO A 36 11.06 -7.20 -36.36
C PRO A 36 10.14 -6.06 -36.87
N PRO A 37 8.90 -5.95 -36.37
CA PRO A 37 8.00 -4.89 -36.80
C PRO A 37 8.66 -3.54 -36.50
N SER A 38 8.88 -2.75 -37.56
CA SER A 38 9.38 -1.39 -37.49
C SER A 38 8.54 -0.57 -36.50
N GLY A 39 9.24 0.13 -35.61
CA GLY A 39 8.66 1.00 -34.61
C GLY A 39 7.63 1.96 -35.20
N GLY A 40 6.39 1.79 -34.81
CA GLY A 40 5.29 2.68 -35.16
C GLY A 40 4.45 2.93 -33.91
N ASN A 41 4.57 4.14 -33.36
CA ASN A 41 3.70 4.78 -32.39
C ASN A 41 3.59 4.10 -31.02
N ALA A 42 4.67 4.14 -30.23
CA ALA A 42 4.52 4.14 -28.78
C ALA A 42 3.86 5.48 -28.34
N PRO A 43 2.77 5.46 -27.54
CA PRO A 43 2.30 6.67 -26.89
C PRO A 43 3.42 7.21 -25.99
N SER A 44 3.67 8.52 -26.01
CA SER A 44 4.60 9.15 -25.06
C SER A 44 4.26 8.72 -23.63
N PRO A 45 5.23 8.35 -22.79
CA PRO A 45 4.96 8.00 -21.40
C PRO A 45 4.26 9.19 -20.72
N ARG A 46 3.09 8.94 -20.11
CA ARG A 46 2.46 9.93 -19.23
C ARG A 46 3.46 10.28 -18.12
N PRO A 47 3.57 11.56 -17.71
CA PRO A 47 4.33 11.90 -16.52
C PRO A 47 3.79 11.09 -15.32
N PRO A 48 4.65 10.66 -14.38
CA PRO A 48 4.23 9.87 -13.24
C PRO A 48 3.09 10.58 -12.51
N GLN A 49 1.91 9.95 -12.52
CA GLN A 49 0.80 10.39 -11.69
C GLN A 49 1.26 10.35 -10.24
N GLY A 50 1.22 11.53 -9.62
CA GLY A 50 1.54 11.86 -8.24
C GLY A 50 1.81 10.69 -7.32
N GLY A 51 3.08 10.55 -6.93
CA GLY A 51 3.39 9.96 -5.64
C GLY A 51 2.62 10.77 -4.59
N ALA A 52 1.69 10.11 -3.90
CA ALA A 52 1.22 10.65 -2.64
C ALA A 52 2.48 10.91 -1.80
N PRO A 53 2.65 12.11 -1.22
CA PRO A 53 3.79 12.37 -0.37
C PRO A 53 3.85 11.29 0.72
N PRO A 54 5.06 10.84 1.11
CA PRO A 54 5.17 9.97 2.28
C PRO A 54 4.40 10.62 3.43
N PRO A 55 3.67 9.85 4.26
CA PRO A 55 3.00 10.41 5.42
C PRO A 55 4.03 11.25 6.19
N PRO A 56 3.62 12.41 6.73
CA PRO A 56 4.55 13.28 7.44
C PRO A 56 5.32 12.44 8.46
N PRO A 57 6.64 12.61 8.58
CA PRO A 57 7.38 11.91 9.61
C PRO A 57 6.79 12.34 10.95
N ILE A 58 5.95 11.49 11.53
CA ILE A 58 5.73 11.51 12.97
C ILE A 58 7.14 11.38 13.52
N SER A 59 7.60 12.40 14.26
CA SER A 59 8.96 12.43 14.80
C SER A 59 9.19 11.10 15.51
N GLN A 60 10.14 10.31 14.99
CA GLN A 60 10.47 9.00 15.55
C GLN A 60 10.81 9.11 17.05
N GLU A 61 11.29 10.29 17.44
CA GLU A 61 11.55 10.70 18.82
C GLU A 61 10.27 10.74 19.68
N ALA A 62 9.16 11.28 19.15
CA ALA A 62 7.90 11.33 19.86
C ALA A 62 7.31 9.93 20.03
N SER A 63 7.28 9.12 18.98
CA SER A 63 6.79 7.74 19.07
C SER A 63 7.64 6.91 20.03
N GLN A 64 8.97 7.06 20.02
CA GLN A 64 9.85 6.41 21.00
C GLN A 64 9.62 6.90 22.44
N PHE A 65 9.35 8.19 22.63
CA PHE A 65 9.04 8.75 23.95
C PHE A 65 7.72 8.18 24.51
N PHE A 66 6.67 8.17 23.70
CA PHE A 66 5.39 7.58 24.07
C PHE A 66 5.55 6.08 24.35
N SER A 67 6.24 5.33 23.49
CA SER A 67 6.50 3.90 23.75
C SER A 67 7.25 3.67 25.06
N ARG A 68 8.26 4.49 25.42
CA ARG A 68 8.97 4.34 26.70
C ARG A 68 8.11 4.69 27.91
N ILE A 69 7.16 5.61 27.78
CA ILE A 69 6.23 5.94 28.86
C ILE A 69 5.19 4.83 29.02
N LEU A 70 4.65 4.34 27.90
CA LEU A 70 3.71 3.22 27.87
C LEU A 70 4.37 1.93 28.40
N ASP A 71 5.63 1.67 28.06
CA ASP A 71 6.41 0.53 28.58
C ASP A 71 6.66 0.59 30.10
N LYS A 72 6.70 1.81 30.66
CA LYS A 72 6.84 2.02 32.11
C LYS A 72 5.52 1.91 32.87
N LEU A 73 4.41 2.08 32.18
CA LEU A 73 3.09 1.82 32.74
C LEU A 73 2.86 0.30 32.69
N PRO A 74 2.23 -0.31 33.71
CA PRO A 74 1.87 -1.72 33.69
C PRO A 74 0.67 -1.95 32.75
N LEU A 75 0.84 -1.65 31.47
CA LEU A 75 -0.15 -1.86 30.39
C LEU A 75 -0.16 -3.31 29.90
N LYS A 76 0.44 -4.24 30.66
CA LYS A 76 0.54 -5.64 30.31
C LYS A 76 -0.85 -6.29 30.41
N GLY A 77 -1.62 -6.17 29.33
CA GLY A 77 -3.01 -6.63 29.23
C GLY A 77 -4.04 -5.53 28.95
N VAL A 78 -3.63 -4.27 28.75
CA VAL A 78 -4.53 -3.18 28.36
C VAL A 78 -4.51 -3.03 26.84
N ASP A 79 -5.68 -3.04 26.20
CA ASP A 79 -5.77 -2.95 24.75
C ASP A 79 -5.47 -1.54 24.24
N THR A 80 -4.97 -1.44 23.01
CA THR A 80 -4.74 -0.13 22.36
C THR A 80 -6.02 0.70 22.31
N ALA A 81 -7.17 0.05 22.18
CA ALA A 81 -8.49 0.70 22.22
C ALA A 81 -8.74 1.38 23.57
N ASP A 82 -8.43 0.71 24.68
CA ASP A 82 -8.58 1.26 26.02
C ASP A 82 -7.62 2.43 26.26
N ILE A 83 -6.40 2.34 25.75
CA ILE A 83 -5.42 3.44 25.84
C ILE A 83 -5.92 4.66 25.07
N LEU A 84 -6.46 4.46 23.86
CA LEU A 84 -7.10 5.52 23.08
C LEU A 84 -8.33 6.08 23.80
N LEU A 85 -9.16 5.22 24.39
CA LEU A 85 -10.34 5.61 25.13
C LEU A 85 -9.97 6.44 26.37
N LEU A 86 -8.93 6.05 27.10
CA LEU A 86 -8.38 6.81 28.23
C LEU A 86 -7.86 8.17 27.79
N LEU A 87 -7.19 8.26 26.64
CA LEU A 87 -6.70 9.52 26.09
C LEU A 87 -7.85 10.44 25.67
N ILE A 88 -8.91 9.88 25.06
CA ILE A 88 -10.13 10.61 24.70
C ILE A 88 -10.88 11.06 25.96
N LEU A 89 -11.04 10.17 26.96
CA LEU A 89 -11.68 10.48 28.23
C LEU A 89 -10.94 11.60 28.97
N PHE A 90 -9.60 11.55 28.98
CA PHE A 90 -8.76 12.59 29.56
C PHE A 90 -8.93 13.94 28.84
N PHE A 91 -8.95 13.94 27.51
CA PHE A 91 -9.14 15.14 26.72
C PHE A 91 -10.53 15.76 26.96
N LEU A 92 -11.58 14.93 26.92
CA LEU A 92 -12.96 15.37 27.19
C LEU A 92 -13.12 15.92 28.62
N PHE A 93 -12.44 15.32 29.60
CA PHE A 93 -12.43 15.81 30.97
C PHE A 93 -11.70 17.15 31.11
N GLU A 94 -10.56 17.32 30.43
CA GLU A 94 -9.83 18.59 30.42
C GLU A 94 -10.66 19.71 29.79
N GLU A 95 -11.32 19.41 28.67
CA GLU A 95 -12.14 20.36 27.92
C GLU A 95 -13.51 20.64 28.58
N LYS A 96 -13.85 19.93 29.68
CA LYS A 96 -15.16 19.97 30.34
C LYS A 96 -16.31 19.67 29.38
N ALA A 97 -16.17 18.59 28.63
CA ALA A 97 -17.23 18.05 27.79
C ALA A 97 -18.41 17.51 28.61
N ASP A 98 -19.45 17.06 27.92
CA ASP A 98 -20.71 16.60 28.52
C ASP A 98 -20.50 15.46 29.53
N ASP A 99 -20.97 15.66 30.76
CA ASP A 99 -20.83 14.70 31.86
C ASP A 99 -21.40 13.31 31.50
N GLU A 100 -22.51 13.27 30.74
CA GLU A 100 -23.11 12.01 30.30
C GLU A 100 -22.19 11.23 29.35
N LEU A 101 -21.45 11.93 28.48
CA LEU A 101 -20.51 11.31 27.55
C LEU A 101 -19.30 10.75 28.29
N LEU A 102 -18.77 11.51 29.27
CA LEU A 102 -17.69 11.04 30.13
C LEU A 102 -18.10 9.79 30.91
N VAL A 103 -19.31 9.78 31.47
CA VAL A 103 -19.83 8.61 32.20
C VAL A 103 -20.04 7.44 31.25
N ALA A 104 -20.61 7.65 30.07
CA ALA A 104 -20.82 6.58 29.09
C ALA A 104 -19.49 5.95 28.61
N LEU A 105 -18.50 6.77 28.27
CA LEU A 105 -17.18 6.29 27.88
C LEU A 105 -16.45 5.64 29.06
N GLY A 106 -16.56 6.20 30.27
CA GLY A 106 -15.97 5.61 31.48
C GLY A 106 -16.57 4.24 31.81
N LEU A 107 -17.88 4.06 31.61
CA LEU A 107 -18.54 2.77 31.77
C LEU A 107 -18.16 1.78 30.66
N LEU A 108 -17.96 2.26 29.42
CA LEU A 108 -17.50 1.44 28.30
C LEU A 108 -16.10 0.85 28.55
N LEU A 109 -15.22 1.57 29.28
CA LEU A 109 -13.87 1.13 29.61
C LEU A 109 -13.83 -0.09 30.54
N ILE A 110 -14.86 -0.28 31.36
CA ILE A 110 -14.91 -1.33 32.39
C ILE A 110 -15.81 -2.51 32.01
N LEU A 111 -16.47 -2.44 30.85
CA LEU A 111 -17.45 -3.43 30.37
C LEU A 111 -16.77 -4.56 29.59
#